data_AF-A0A3C0HD49-F1
#
_entry.id   AF-A0A3C0HD49-F1
#
_cell.length_a   1.000
_cell.length_b   1.000
_cell.length_c   1.000
_cell.angle_alpha   90.00
_cell.angle_beta   90.00
_cell.angle_gamma   90.00
#
_symmetry.space_group_name_H-M   'P 1'
#
loop_
_entity.id
_entity.type
_entity.pdbx_description
1 polymer ?
#
loop_
_entity_poly.entity_id
_entity_poly.type
_entity_poly.pdbx_seq_one_letter_code
_entity_poly.pdbx_strand_id
1 'polypeptide(L)'
;MKSGSSKMNKCDMIREAFRKNPIAKNSQIKKAVFQQYGVNCDQNLIIAAIGKYKDRIVNQSKHIIMMDESRNFLSKFNGSVEQACYYIKLIGSIDTTTKKHPAQV
;
A
#
# COMPACT_ATOMS: atom_id res chain seq x y z
N MET A 1 29.27 -22.29 3.50
CA MET A 1 29.23 -21.29 4.60
C MET A 1 27.78 -21.08 4.99
N LYS A 2 27.49 -21.12 6.30
CA LYS A 2 26.14 -21.18 6.88
C LYS A 2 25.31 -19.95 6.47
N SER A 3 24.16 -20.20 5.85
CA SER A 3 23.17 -19.16 5.51
C SER A 3 22.75 -18.44 6.80
N GLY A 4 22.79 -17.11 6.75
CA GLY A 4 22.43 -16.26 7.87
C GLY A 4 21.02 -16.58 8.36
N SER A 5 20.92 -17.16 9.55
CA SER A 5 19.66 -17.34 10.27
C SER A 5 19.15 -15.96 10.65
N SER A 6 18.44 -15.31 9.73
CA SER A 6 17.51 -14.25 10.10
C SER A 6 16.47 -14.90 11.00
N LYS A 7 16.57 -14.68 12.31
CA LYS A 7 15.54 -15.09 13.27
C LYS A 7 14.26 -14.36 12.90
N MET A 8 13.42 -14.98 12.08
CA MET A 8 12.10 -14.46 11.75
C MET A 8 11.36 -14.15 13.05
N ASN A 9 10.81 -12.94 13.17
CA ASN A 9 9.99 -12.59 14.32
C ASN A 9 8.58 -13.19 14.17
N LYS A 10 7.79 -13.18 15.25
CA LYS A 10 6.43 -13.72 15.26
C LYS A 10 5.53 -13.09 14.19
N CYS A 11 5.65 -11.78 13.96
CA CYS A 11 4.86 -11.09 12.94
C CYS A 11 5.17 -11.59 11.53
N ASP A 12 6.44 -11.86 11.23
CA ASP A 12 6.85 -12.36 9.92
C ASP A 12 6.40 -13.81 9.71
N MET A 13 6.47 -14.64 10.76
CA MET A 13 5.90 -16.00 10.73
C MET A 13 4.39 -15.98 10.45
N ILE A 14 3.65 -15.08 11.12
CA ILE A 14 2.21 -14.90 10.92
C ILE A 14 1.92 -14.44 9.48
N ARG A 15 2.68 -13.48 8.95
CA ARG A 15 2.51 -13.00 7.57
C ARG A 15 2.81 -14.09 6.55
N GLU A 16 3.82 -14.92 6.79
CA GLU A 16 4.14 -16.04 5.90
C GLU A 16 3.02 -17.10 5.91
N ALA A 17 2.51 -17.46 7.09
CA ALA A 17 1.37 -18.36 7.21
C ALA A 17 0.11 -17.81 6.50
N PHE A 18 -0.14 -16.49 6.63
CA PHE A 18 -1.24 -15.82 5.92
C PHE A 18 -1.04 -15.81 4.39
N ARG A 19 0.18 -15.59 3.89
CA ARG A 19 0.45 -15.61 2.43
C ARG A 19 0.14 -16.96 1.80
N LYS A 20 0.42 -18.07 2.50
CA LYS A 20 0.11 -19.42 2.02
C LYS A 20 -1.39 -19.70 1.97
N ASN A 21 -2.17 -19.08 2.84
CA ASN A 21 -3.63 -19.20 2.85
C ASN A 21 -4.32 -17.89 3.29
N PRO A 22 -4.58 -16.96 2.34
CA PRO A 22 -5.14 -15.64 2.65
C PRO A 22 -6.57 -15.63 3.18
N ILE A 23 -7.30 -16.74 3.07
CA ILE A 23 -8.68 -16.90 3.56
C ILE A 23 -8.73 -17.59 4.94
N ALA A 24 -7.58 -17.97 5.50
CA ALA A 24 -7.51 -18.64 6.79
C ALA A 24 -8.03 -17.75 7.94
N LYS A 25 -8.82 -18.34 8.84
CA LYS A 25 -9.22 -17.73 10.11
C LYS A 25 -8.02 -17.60 11.05
N ASN A 26 -8.07 -16.67 11.99
CA ASN A 26 -6.97 -16.45 12.97
C ASN A 26 -6.57 -17.73 13.72
N SER A 27 -7.55 -18.58 14.06
CA SER A 27 -7.30 -19.87 14.72
C SER A 27 -6.51 -20.84 13.84
N GLN A 28 -6.74 -20.84 12.52
CA GLN A 28 -6.00 -21.65 11.56
C GLN A 28 -4.57 -21.14 11.39
N ILE A 29 -4.39 -19.82 11.34
CA ILE A 29 -3.07 -19.20 11.26
C ILE A 29 -2.26 -19.49 12.53
N LYS A 30 -2.88 -19.42 13.71
CA LYS A 30 -2.26 -19.81 14.98
C LYS A 30 -1.75 -21.25 14.95
N LYS A 31 -2.57 -22.19 14.47
CA LYS A 31 -2.19 -23.60 14.31
C LYS A 31 -1.04 -23.78 13.31
N ALA A 32 -1.10 -23.10 12.17
CA ALA A 32 -0.07 -23.19 11.13
C ALA A 32 1.30 -22.68 11.62
N VAL A 33 1.32 -21.54 12.32
CA VAL A 33 2.56 -20.99 12.90
C VAL A 33 3.13 -21.93 13.97
N PHE A 34 2.26 -22.51 14.81
CA PHE A 34 2.70 -23.47 15.82
C PHE A 34 3.27 -24.76 15.17
N GLN A 35 2.60 -25.29 14.16
CA GLN A 35 3.05 -26.50 13.45
C GLN A 35 4.37 -26.27 12.70
N GLN A 36 4.54 -25.10 12.08
CA GLN A 36 5.69 -24.83 11.22
C GLN A 36 6.92 -24.33 11.99
N TYR A 37 6.72 -23.56 13.07
CA TYR A 37 7.80 -22.89 13.80
C TYR A 37 7.87 -23.25 15.28
N GLY A 38 6.92 -24.01 15.83
CA GLY A 38 6.85 -24.34 17.26
C GLY A 38 6.50 -23.16 18.17
N VAL A 39 6.03 -22.04 17.61
CA VAL A 39 5.80 -20.79 18.34
C VAL A 39 4.32 -20.55 18.56
N ASN A 40 3.96 -20.20 19.81
CA ASN A 40 2.60 -19.80 20.14
C ASN A 40 2.42 -18.28 19.89
N CYS A 41 1.32 -17.95 19.21
CA CYS A 41 0.97 -16.58 18.82
C CYS A 41 -0.41 -16.20 19.36
N ASP A 42 -0.50 -15.01 19.94
CA ASP A 42 -1.75 -14.48 20.47
C ASP A 42 -2.63 -13.92 19.36
N GLN A 43 -3.95 -14.00 19.57
CA GLN A 43 -4.92 -13.58 18.57
C GLN A 43 -4.82 -12.09 18.24
N ASN A 44 -4.52 -11.25 19.24
CA ASN A 44 -4.30 -9.81 19.06
C ASN A 44 -3.10 -9.53 18.15
N LEU A 45 -2.01 -10.30 18.30
CA LEU A 45 -0.82 -10.17 17.48
C LEU A 45 -1.11 -10.58 16.03
N ILE A 46 -1.90 -11.65 15.83
CA ILE A 46 -2.32 -12.12 14.50
C ILE A 46 -3.15 -11.04 13.79
N ILE A 47 -4.12 -10.44 14.48
CA ILE A 47 -4.95 -9.35 13.95
C ILE A 47 -4.07 -8.16 13.56
N ALA A 48 -3.17 -7.73 14.44
CA ALA A 48 -2.28 -6.60 14.16
C ALA A 48 -1.32 -6.85 12.98
N ALA A 49 -0.76 -8.07 12.91
CA ALA A 49 0.19 -8.45 11.86
C ALA A 49 -0.48 -8.59 10.48
N ILE A 50 -1.72 -9.08 10.43
CA ILE A 50 -2.47 -9.30 9.18
C ILE A 50 -3.24 -8.06 8.76
N GLY A 51 -3.89 -7.33 9.67
CA GLY A 51 -4.69 -6.14 9.36
C GLY A 51 -3.89 -5.12 8.57
N LYS A 52 -2.74 -4.69 9.14
CA LYS A 52 -1.79 -3.79 8.45
C LYS A 52 -1.25 -4.37 7.15
N TYR A 53 -1.18 -5.70 7.04
CA TYR A 53 -0.62 -6.37 5.86
C TYR A 53 -1.63 -6.46 4.71
N LYS A 54 -2.91 -6.71 4.99
CA LYS A 54 -4.01 -6.66 4.01
C LYS A 54 -4.17 -5.26 3.44
N ASP A 55 -4.22 -4.24 4.30
CA ASP A 55 -4.31 -2.85 3.88
C ASP A 55 -3.13 -2.46 3.00
N ARG A 56 -1.93 -2.93 3.35
CA ARG A 56 -0.73 -2.70 2.55
C ARG A 56 -0.81 -3.38 1.18
N ILE A 57 -1.21 -4.66 1.09
CA ILE A 57 -1.34 -5.36 -0.20
C ILE A 57 -2.36 -4.66 -1.10
N VAL A 58 -3.54 -4.33 -0.55
CA VAL A 58 -4.62 -3.67 -1.32
C VAL A 58 -4.19 -2.27 -1.80
N ASN A 59 -3.51 -1.52 -0.95
CA ASN A 59 -3.08 -0.15 -1.29
C ASN A 59 -1.75 -0.10 -2.04
N GLN A 60 -0.95 -1.17 -2.06
CA GLN A 60 0.32 -1.20 -2.76
C GLN A 60 0.13 -1.04 -4.27
N SER A 61 -0.88 -1.69 -4.86
CA SER A 61 -1.22 -1.50 -6.28
C SER A 61 -1.62 -0.06 -6.57
N LYS A 62 -2.43 0.56 -5.70
CA LYS A 62 -2.84 1.97 -5.83
C LYS A 62 -1.64 2.92 -5.71
N HIS A 63 -0.74 2.66 -4.77
CA HIS A 63 0.46 3.47 -4.59
C HIS A 63 1.43 3.35 -5.78
N ILE A 64 1.58 2.15 -6.35
CA ILE A 64 2.39 1.94 -7.56
C ILE A 64 1.78 2.72 -8.73
N ILE A 65 0.49 2.57 -8.98
CA ILE A 65 -0.23 3.30 -10.04
C ILE A 65 -0.10 4.81 -9.84
N MET A 66 -0.34 5.32 -8.63
CA MET A 66 -0.22 6.74 -8.31
C MET A 66 1.20 7.27 -8.51
N MET A 67 2.22 6.47 -8.19
CA MET A 67 3.63 6.85 -8.41
C MET A 67 3.97 6.89 -9.91
N ASP A 68 3.49 5.93 -10.69
CA ASP A 68 3.69 5.91 -12.14
C ASP A 68 2.94 7.08 -12.81
N GLU A 69 1.71 7.37 -12.38
CA GLU A 69 0.96 8.55 -12.82
C GLU A 69 1.66 9.85 -12.45
N SER A 70 2.21 9.95 -11.23
CA SER A 70 2.96 11.13 -10.77
C SER A 70 4.23 11.34 -11.61
N ARG A 71 4.94 10.26 -11.94
CA ARG A 71 6.13 10.30 -12.82
C ARG A 71 5.76 10.69 -14.25
N ASN A 72 4.69 10.12 -14.80
CA ASN A 72 4.17 10.45 -16.12
C ASN A 72 3.64 11.89 -16.20
N PHE A 73 3.11 12.42 -15.12
CA PHE A 73 2.72 13.82 -15.04
C PHE A 73 3.95 14.72 -15.01
N LEU A 74 4.93 14.43 -14.16
CA LEU A 74 6.15 15.21 -14.02
C LEU A 74 7.03 15.19 -15.29
N SER A 75 7.00 14.10 -16.07
CA SER A 75 7.72 14.02 -17.34
C SER A 75 7.21 15.02 -18.38
N LYS A 76 5.93 15.43 -18.33
CA LYS A 76 5.38 16.50 -19.18
C LYS A 76 6.01 17.87 -18.90
N PHE A 77 6.66 18.03 -17.76
CA PHE A 77 7.36 19.24 -17.33
C PHE A 77 8.89 19.02 -17.26
N ASN A 78 9.42 18.04 -18.00
CA ASN A 78 10.85 17.69 -18.01
C ASN A 78 11.45 17.44 -16.62
N GLY A 79 10.66 16.90 -15.68
CA GLY A 79 11.15 16.70 -14.32
C GLY A 79 11.03 17.92 -13.40
N SER A 80 10.63 19.09 -13.89
CA SER A 80 10.53 20.32 -13.08
C SER A 80 9.31 20.28 -12.16
N VAL A 81 9.59 20.12 -10.87
CA VAL A 81 8.56 20.11 -9.83
C VAL A 81 7.92 21.49 -9.68
N GLU A 82 8.69 22.59 -9.79
CA GLU A 82 8.13 23.93 -9.67
C GLU A 82 7.08 24.21 -10.76
N GLN A 83 7.38 23.85 -12.02
CA GLN A 83 6.45 24.05 -13.14
C GLN A 83 5.22 23.16 -13.03
N ALA A 84 5.40 21.90 -12.63
CA ALA A 84 4.30 20.97 -12.40
C ALA A 84 3.36 21.46 -11.27
N CYS A 85 3.92 21.94 -10.15
CA CYS A 85 3.15 22.53 -9.05
C CYS A 85 2.46 23.83 -9.45
N TYR A 86 3.11 24.69 -10.23
CA TYR A 86 2.52 25.91 -10.77
C TYR A 86 1.30 25.59 -11.65
N TYR A 87 1.41 24.59 -12.52
CA TYR A 87 0.33 24.13 -13.39
C TYR A 87 -0.87 23.58 -12.60
N ILE A 88 -0.62 22.77 -11.56
CA ILE A 88 -1.69 22.27 -10.67
C ILE A 88 -2.42 23.45 -9.99
N LYS A 89 -1.68 24.45 -9.51
CA LYS A 89 -2.26 25.66 -8.90
C LYS A 89 -3.09 26.45 -9.91
N LEU A 90 -2.64 26.55 -11.16
CA LEU A 90 -3.38 27.23 -12.22
C LEU A 90 -4.72 26.55 -12.51
N ILE A 91 -4.73 25.22 -12.69
CA ILE A 91 -5.96 24.44 -12.92
C ILE A 91 -6.89 24.50 -11.70
N GLY A 92 -6.34 24.33 -10.49
CA GLY A 92 -7.12 24.40 -9.25
C GLY A 92 -7.74 25.78 -8.99
N SER A 93 -7.19 26.83 -9.60
CA SER A 93 -7.75 28.19 -9.55
C SER A 93 -8.83 28.46 -10.61
N ILE A 94 -8.96 27.60 -11.63
CA ILE A 94 -9.97 27.74 -12.69
C ILE A 94 -11.35 27.19 -12.23
N ASP A 95 -11.38 26.30 -11.23
CA ASP A 95 -12.58 25.52 -10.90
C ASP A 95 -13.47 26.06 -9.76
N THR A 96 -13.37 27.36 -9.42
CA THR A 96 -14.28 27.98 -8.43
C THR A 96 -15.20 29.08 -8.98
N THR A 97 -15.15 29.42 -10.27
CA THR A 97 -15.86 30.63 -10.77
C THR A 97 -16.56 30.54 -12.13
N THR A 98 -16.52 29.43 -12.86
CA THR A 98 -17.10 29.37 -14.22
C THR A 98 -18.27 28.38 -14.37
N LYS A 99 -19.35 28.65 -13.64
CA LYS A 99 -20.72 28.44 -14.16
C LYS A 99 -21.22 29.74 -14.80
N LYS A 100 -20.69 30.14 -15.95
CA LYS A 100 -21.41 31.05 -16.87
C LYS A 100 -21.12 30.64 -18.31
N HIS A 101 -22.18 30.20 -18.98
CA HIS A 101 -22.21 30.02 -20.44
C HIS A 101 -21.69 31.28 -21.13
N PRO A 102 -20.76 31.18 -22.09
CA PRO A 102 -20.59 32.26 -23.05
C PRO A 102 -21.78 32.24 -24.02
N ALA A 103 -22.55 33.33 -24.00
CA ALA A 103 -23.55 33.64 -25.01
C ALA A 103 -22.87 33.74 -26.38
N GLN A 104 -23.48 33.10 -27.37
CA GLN A 104 -23.10 33.22 -28.77
C GLN A 104 -23.37 34.66 -29.24
N VAL A 105 -22.37 35.26 -29.89
CA VAL A 105 -22.51 36.46 -30.73
C VAL A 105 -22.31 36.02 -32.17
#